data_AF-A0A3L6DH34-F1
#
_entry.id   AF-A0A3L6DH34-F1
#
_cell.length_a   1.000
_cell.length_b   1.000
_cell.length_c   1.000
_cell.angle_alpha   90.00
_cell.angle_beta   90.00
_cell.angle_gamma   90.00
#
_symmetry.space_group_name_H-M   'P 1'
#
loop_
_entity.id
_entity.type
_entity.pdbx_description
1 polymer ?
#
loop_
_entity_poly.entity_id
_entity_poly.type
_entity_poly.pdbx_seq_one_letter_code
_entity_poly.pdbx_strand_id
1 'polypeptide(L)'
;MEEQFILRVPPSAAERIERLMNESAASSSNPDEASLDLSFSEDGTNGTFMIGNESFPASLLDLPAVVESYKTYDDSVLIKTADVGQMIMVREENDPAPEGVEYKHGLTPLMRDARRRRFRREPDLNAELVNQVEKHLISIMHGVSISGFFHGVRSLSFGVDLQEIRLMGVLQRIAIAYLLTALREIWIRGDVDVDYGYDLFKRYRY
;
A
#
# COMPACT_ATOMS: atom_id res chain seq x y z
N MET A 1 3.80 -8.47 16.20
CA MET A 1 4.17 -7.26 15.44
C MET A 1 3.96 -6.11 16.40
N GLU A 2 4.95 -5.25 16.58
CA GLU A 2 4.82 -4.10 17.49
C GLU A 2 4.07 -2.99 16.76
N GLU A 3 3.14 -2.35 17.45
CA GLU A 3 2.41 -1.18 16.97
C GLU A 3 2.99 0.07 17.63
N GLN A 4 3.32 1.07 16.82
CA GLN A 4 3.95 2.30 17.27
C GLN A 4 3.18 3.48 16.72
N PHE A 5 3.02 4.52 17.53
CA PHE A 5 2.33 5.75 17.19
C PHE A 5 3.09 6.96 17.73
N ILE A 6 2.84 8.13 17.16
CA ILE A 6 3.38 9.38 17.71
C ILE A 6 2.42 9.92 18.77
N LEU A 7 2.90 10.15 20.00
CA LEU A 7 2.16 10.89 21.01
C LEU A 7 2.58 12.36 20.97
N ARG A 8 1.66 13.26 20.63
CA ARG A 8 1.88 14.71 20.70
C ARG A 8 1.10 15.27 21.88
N VAL A 9 1.80 16.00 22.74
CA VAL A 9 1.25 16.59 23.97
C VAL A 9 1.49 18.10 24.03
N PRO A 10 0.64 18.87 24.74
CA PRO A 10 0.93 20.27 25.03
C PRO A 10 2.17 20.41 25.93
N PRO A 11 2.84 21.57 25.95
CA PRO A 11 4.03 21.79 26.77
C PRO A 11 3.83 21.50 28.26
N SER A 12 2.66 21.83 28.79
CA SER A 12 2.23 21.57 30.18
C SER A 12 2.33 20.08 30.55
N ALA A 13 1.82 19.21 29.69
CA ALA A 13 1.88 17.76 29.82
C ALA A 13 3.29 17.21 29.53
N ALA A 14 4.00 17.78 28.54
CA ALA A 14 5.33 17.35 28.15
C ALA A 14 6.34 17.43 29.31
N GLU A 15 6.37 18.56 30.02
CA GLU A 15 7.28 18.75 31.17
C GLU A 15 7.04 17.71 32.27
N ARG A 16 5.77 17.34 32.51
CA ARG A 16 5.41 16.32 33.50
C ARG A 16 5.84 14.93 33.06
N ILE A 17 5.57 14.56 31.81
CA ILE A 17 5.98 13.27 31.25
C ILE A 17 7.50 13.13 31.31
N GLU A 18 8.25 14.18 30.96
CA GLU A 18 9.70 14.15 31.01
C GLU A 18 10.23 13.94 32.44
N ARG A 19 9.62 14.61 33.44
CA ARG A 19 9.95 14.34 34.86
C ARG A 19 9.65 12.90 35.25
N LEU A 20 8.49 12.35 34.87
CA LEU A 20 8.10 10.97 35.17
C LEU A 20 9.00 9.94 34.48
N MET A 21 9.52 10.24 33.29
CA MET A 21 10.46 9.35 32.58
C MET A 21 11.87 9.38 33.17
N ASN A 22 12.30 10.54 33.69
CA ASN A 22 13.65 10.73 34.23
C ASN A 22 13.76 10.37 35.72
N GLU A 23 12.72 10.61 36.50
CA GLU A 23 12.62 10.19 37.90
C GLU A 23 12.23 8.71 37.90
N SER A 24 13.19 7.82 38.19
CA SER A 24 12.92 6.40 38.39
C SER A 24 11.67 6.24 39.26
N ALA A 25 10.68 5.46 38.82
CA ALA A 25 9.38 5.22 39.47
C ALA A 25 9.45 4.72 40.95
N ALA A 26 10.64 4.65 41.53
CA ALA A 26 10.94 4.25 42.90
C ALA A 26 11.14 5.43 43.88
N SER A 27 11.12 6.70 43.43
CA SER A 27 11.35 7.87 44.31
C SER A 27 10.12 8.69 44.71
N SER A 28 8.95 8.46 44.11
CA SER A 28 7.72 9.17 44.49
C SER A 28 6.96 8.42 45.58
N SER A 29 6.63 9.11 46.68
CA SER A 29 5.85 8.56 47.79
C SER A 29 4.36 8.37 47.49
N ASN A 30 3.90 8.78 46.30
CA ASN A 30 2.51 8.73 45.86
C ASN A 30 2.41 8.08 44.46
N PRO A 31 1.88 6.85 44.34
CA PRO A 31 1.74 6.16 43.06
C PRO A 31 0.71 6.80 42.11
N ASP A 32 -0.27 7.53 42.66
CA ASP A 32 -1.37 8.11 41.87
C ASP A 32 -0.93 9.36 41.06
N GLU A 33 0.08 10.10 41.52
CA GLU A 33 0.60 11.29 40.81
C GLU A 33 1.49 10.94 39.60
N ALA A 34 1.92 9.69 39.50
CA ALA A 34 2.84 9.21 38.46
C ALA A 34 2.18 8.35 37.38
N SER A 35 0.85 8.20 37.40
CA SER A 35 0.14 7.39 36.43
C SER A 35 -0.06 8.13 35.11
N LEU A 36 0.19 7.42 34.00
CA LEU A 36 -0.14 7.83 32.65
C LEU A 36 -1.17 6.85 32.13
N ASP A 37 -2.33 7.36 31.72
CA ASP A 37 -3.39 6.53 31.14
C ASP A 37 -3.94 7.17 29.86
N LEU A 38 -4.38 6.32 28.94
CA LEU A 38 -4.95 6.73 27.67
C LEU A 38 -6.14 5.84 27.34
N SER A 39 -7.32 6.46 27.27
CA SER A 39 -8.57 5.78 26.95
C SER A 39 -9.20 6.41 25.71
N PHE A 40 -9.81 5.58 24.87
CA PHE A 40 -10.56 6.02 23.68
C PHE A 40 -12.05 5.73 23.87
N SER A 41 -12.90 6.59 23.31
CA SER A 41 -14.33 6.32 23.17
C SER A 41 -14.59 5.22 22.13
N GLU A 42 -15.84 4.75 22.07
CA GLU A 42 -16.26 3.69 21.13
C GLU A 42 -16.03 4.05 19.66
N ASP A 43 -15.96 5.34 19.34
CA ASP A 43 -15.64 5.85 17.99
C ASP A 43 -14.18 5.61 17.57
N GLY A 44 -13.30 5.22 18.50
CA GLY A 44 -11.88 4.94 18.27
C GLY A 44 -11.06 6.15 17.83
N THR A 45 -11.64 7.35 17.81
CA THR A 45 -11.00 8.57 17.28
C THR A 45 -10.84 9.64 18.33
N ASN A 46 -11.78 9.71 19.29
CA ASN A 46 -11.68 10.62 20.42
C ASN A 46 -11.27 9.84 21.67
N GLY A 47 -10.53 10.50 22.56
CA GLY A 47 -10.04 9.89 23.78
C GLY A 47 -9.71 10.89 24.86
N THR A 48 -9.34 10.36 26.01
CA THR A 48 -8.90 11.12 27.17
C THR A 48 -7.54 10.60 27.59
N PHE A 49 -6.58 11.51 27.66
CA PHE A 49 -5.25 11.26 28.19
C PHE A 49 -5.18 11.78 29.62
N MET A 50 -4.72 10.95 30.56
CA MET A 50 -4.60 11.33 31.97
C MET A 50 -3.15 11.33 32.42
N ILE A 51 -2.77 12.37 33.15
CA ILE A 51 -1.49 12.47 33.87
C ILE A 51 -1.82 12.71 35.34
N GLY A 52 -1.68 11.69 36.17
CA GLY A 52 -2.19 11.69 37.54
C GLY A 52 -3.70 11.96 37.56
N ASN A 53 -4.10 13.07 38.18
CA ASN A 53 -5.52 13.45 38.31
C ASN A 53 -6.00 14.45 37.24
N GLU A 54 -5.12 14.86 36.33
CA GLU A 54 -5.47 15.84 35.29
C GLU A 54 -5.82 15.13 33.99
N SER A 55 -6.95 15.51 33.38
CA SER A 55 -7.43 14.93 32.13
C SER A 55 -7.28 15.91 30.98
N PHE A 56 -6.86 15.38 29.84
CA PHE A 56 -6.66 16.12 28.60
C PHE A 56 -7.45 15.47 27.47
N PRO A 57 -8.15 16.25 26.63
CA PRO A 57 -8.76 15.71 25.43
C PRO A 57 -7.69 15.22 24.45
N ALA A 58 -7.87 14.02 23.93
CA ALA A 58 -7.01 13.38 22.94
C ALA A 58 -7.80 13.05 21.67
N SER A 59 -7.12 13.10 20.53
CA SER A 59 -7.70 12.72 19.23
C SER A 59 -6.68 11.91 18.42
N LEU A 60 -7.11 10.78 17.86
CA LEU A 60 -6.32 9.98 16.92
C LEU A 60 -6.43 10.59 15.52
N LEU A 61 -5.29 10.88 14.91
CA LEU A 61 -5.18 11.50 13.59
C LEU A 61 -4.20 10.74 12.70
N ASP A 62 -4.50 10.69 11.40
CA ASP A 62 -3.62 10.11 10.41
C ASP A 62 -2.52 11.11 10.03
N LEU A 63 -1.26 10.67 10.01
CA LEU A 63 -0.14 11.45 9.52
C LEU A 63 -0.16 11.47 7.99
N PRO A 64 0.18 12.61 7.36
CA PRO A 64 0.19 12.69 5.90
C PRO A 64 1.29 11.84 5.28
N ALA A 65 2.39 11.59 6.00
CA ALA A 65 3.51 10.78 5.55
C ALA A 65 3.69 9.58 6.48
N VAL A 66 4.05 8.42 5.90
CA VAL A 66 4.50 7.25 6.66
C VAL A 66 5.86 7.57 7.28
N VAL A 67 5.99 7.30 8.58
CA VAL A 67 7.22 7.50 9.34
C VAL A 67 7.75 6.13 9.73
N GLU A 68 8.98 5.82 9.36
CA GLU A 68 9.62 4.57 9.73
C GLU A 68 10.42 4.74 11.02
N SER A 69 10.24 3.83 11.98
CA SER A 69 11.11 3.74 13.15
C SER A 69 12.22 2.74 12.91
N TYR A 70 13.42 3.09 13.37
CA TYR A 70 14.60 2.25 13.28
C TYR A 70 15.25 2.16 14.64
N LYS A 71 15.80 0.99 14.94
CA LYS A 71 16.73 0.80 16.05
C LYS A 71 18.13 0.54 15.52
N THR A 72 19.12 0.92 16.30
CA THR A 72 20.52 0.68 15.99
C THR A 72 21.29 0.42 17.29
N TYR A 73 22.39 -0.32 17.18
CA TYR A 73 23.30 -0.56 18.29
C TYR A 73 24.57 0.28 18.18
N ASP A 74 24.99 0.59 16.95
CA ASP A 74 26.28 1.20 16.61
C ASP A 74 26.14 2.49 15.78
N ASP A 75 24.92 3.00 15.63
CA ASP A 75 24.54 4.14 14.78
C ASP A 75 24.91 4.00 13.29
N SER A 76 25.29 2.79 12.86
CA SER A 76 25.70 2.51 11.47
C SER A 76 24.68 1.63 10.76
N VAL A 77 24.23 0.56 11.43
CA VAL A 77 23.22 -0.34 10.91
C VAL A 77 21.87 0.03 11.51
N LEU A 78 20.98 0.55 10.66
CA LEU A 78 19.60 0.84 11.03
C LEU A 78 18.72 -0.37 10.71
N ILE A 79 18.04 -0.89 11.73
CA ILE A 79 17.10 -2.01 11.59
C ILE A 79 15.69 -1.44 11.75
N LYS A 80 14.88 -1.54 10.69
CA LYS A 80 13.47 -1.09 10.72
C LYS A 80 12.69 -1.87 11.78
N THR A 81 11.93 -1.16 12.60
CA THR A 81 11.10 -1.73 13.67
C THR A 81 9.61 -1.60 13.40
N ALA A 82 9.15 -0.45 12.90
CA ALA A 82 7.74 -0.23 12.61
C ALA A 82 7.52 0.84 11.53
N ASP A 83 6.32 0.80 10.94
CA ASP A 83 5.74 1.87 10.15
C ASP A 83 4.72 2.62 11.01
N VAL A 84 4.87 3.93 11.12
CA VAL A 84 4.02 4.82 11.92
C VAL A 84 3.24 5.73 10.98
N GLY A 85 1.94 5.50 10.90
CA GLY A 85 1.02 6.30 10.09
C GLY A 85 0.08 7.18 10.90
N GLN A 86 0.09 7.08 12.23
CA GLN A 86 -0.90 7.75 13.09
C GLN A 86 -0.24 8.49 14.25
N MET A 87 -0.94 9.51 14.73
CA MET A 87 -0.57 10.34 15.86
C MET A 87 -1.76 10.48 16.80
N ILE A 88 -1.49 10.38 18.10
CA ILE A 88 -2.43 10.74 19.16
C ILE A 88 -2.09 12.17 19.56
N MET A 89 -3.00 13.09 19.29
CA MET A 89 -2.85 14.52 19.60
C MET A 89 -3.63 14.84 20.87
N VAL A 90 -2.90 15.04 21.96
CA VAL A 90 -3.40 15.57 23.22
C VAL A 90 -3.43 17.10 23.14
N ARG A 91 -4.49 17.71 23.64
CA ARG A 91 -4.74 19.15 23.57
C ARG A 91 -5.06 19.72 24.94
N GLU A 92 -4.93 21.03 25.08
CA GLU A 92 -5.53 21.74 26.21
C GLU A 92 -7.06 21.78 26.06
N GLU A 93 -7.79 21.87 27.17
CA GLU A 93 -9.27 21.89 27.14
C GLU A 93 -9.84 23.06 26.31
N ASN A 94 -9.13 24.18 26.30
CA ASN A 94 -9.51 25.40 25.56
C ASN A 94 -9.13 25.37 24.07
N ASP A 95 -8.31 24.40 23.63
CA ASP A 95 -7.87 24.34 22.24
C ASP A 95 -8.96 23.74 21.35
N PRO A 96 -9.12 24.24 20.11
CA PRO A 96 -10.09 23.69 19.19
C PRO A 96 -9.77 22.23 18.83
N ALA A 97 -10.81 21.42 18.66
CA ALA A 97 -10.65 20.05 18.15
C ALA A 97 -10.09 20.06 16.72
N PRO A 98 -9.26 19.05 16.36
CA PRO A 98 -8.73 18.95 15.01
C PRO A 98 -9.85 18.77 13.98
N GLU A 99 -9.69 19.41 12.82
CA GLU A 99 -10.63 19.31 11.72
C GLU A 99 -10.33 18.08 10.86
N GLY A 100 -11.22 17.09 10.89
CA GLY A 100 -11.13 15.88 10.08
C GLY A 100 -10.21 14.81 10.66
N VAL A 101 -10.03 13.73 9.88
CA VAL A 101 -9.26 12.54 10.30
C VAL A 101 -7.76 12.70 10.04
N GLU A 102 -7.38 13.42 8.99
CA GLU A 102 -5.98 13.58 8.59
C GLU A 102 -5.36 14.86 9.17
N TYR A 103 -4.16 14.71 9.74
CA TYR A 103 -3.38 15.83 10.23
C TYR A 103 -2.72 16.62 9.08
N LYS A 104 -2.86 17.95 9.11
CA LYS A 104 -2.44 18.83 8.00
C LYS A 104 -0.92 18.86 7.78
N HIS A 105 -0.11 18.59 8.79
CA HIS A 105 1.35 18.76 8.75
C HIS A 105 2.09 17.43 8.96
N GLY A 106 3.29 17.29 8.40
CA GLY A 106 4.20 16.22 8.80
C GLY A 106 4.94 16.55 10.10
N LEU A 107 5.71 15.59 10.62
CA LEU A 107 6.46 15.74 11.87
C LEU A 107 7.58 16.77 11.80
N THR A 108 8.26 16.87 10.65
CA THR A 108 9.40 17.78 10.48
C THR A 108 8.96 19.16 10.00
N PRO A 109 9.67 20.25 10.37
CA PRO A 109 9.31 21.61 9.96
C PRO A 109 9.19 21.78 8.44
N LEU A 110 10.03 21.08 7.68
CA LEU A 110 10.00 21.09 6.22
C LEU A 110 8.70 20.50 5.66
N MET A 111 8.04 19.60 6.38
CA MET A 111 6.79 18.93 6.00
C MET A 111 5.53 19.68 6.46
N ARG A 112 5.64 20.97 6.82
CA ARG A 112 4.46 21.80 7.09
C ARG A 112 3.55 21.90 5.85
N ASP A 113 2.26 21.64 6.07
CA ASP A 113 1.22 21.53 5.04
C ASP A 113 1.60 20.57 3.90
N ALA A 114 2.16 19.41 4.22
CA ALA A 114 2.74 18.46 3.27
C ALA A 114 1.80 18.15 2.08
N ARG A 115 0.54 17.79 2.37
CA ARG A 115 -0.48 17.48 1.35
C ARG A 115 -0.69 18.62 0.35
N ARG A 116 -0.68 19.86 0.83
CA ARG A 116 -0.92 21.05 0.00
C ARG A 116 0.31 21.51 -0.77
N ARG A 117 1.50 21.44 -0.14
CA ARG A 117 2.74 22.07 -0.63
C ARG A 117 3.68 21.12 -1.35
N ARG A 118 3.73 19.84 -0.96
CA ARG A 118 4.76 18.90 -1.40
C ARG A 118 4.21 17.73 -2.19
N PHE A 119 3.04 17.23 -1.78
CA PHE A 119 2.47 16.08 -2.43
C PHE A 119 1.83 16.51 -3.74
N ARG A 120 2.13 15.75 -4.80
CA ARG A 120 1.47 15.90 -6.08
C ARG A 120 -0.01 15.62 -5.87
N ARG A 121 -0.86 16.58 -6.24
CA ARG A 121 -2.31 16.36 -6.24
C ARG A 121 -2.64 15.26 -7.23
N GLU A 122 -3.57 14.41 -6.84
CA GLU A 122 -4.15 13.48 -7.78
C GLU A 122 -4.89 14.28 -8.86
N PRO A 123 -4.81 13.88 -10.13
CA PRO A 123 -5.62 14.51 -11.16
C PRO A 123 -7.09 14.37 -10.78
N ASP A 124 -7.87 15.42 -11.01
CA ASP A 124 -9.32 15.37 -10.83
C ASP A 124 -9.89 14.39 -11.86
N LEU A 125 -10.04 13.14 -11.46
CA LEU A 125 -10.60 12.07 -12.28
C LEU A 125 -12.11 12.04 -12.09
N ASN A 126 -12.84 11.94 -13.20
CA ASN A 126 -14.29 11.74 -13.14
C ASN A 126 -14.58 10.37 -12.53
N ALA A 127 -15.19 10.34 -11.34
CA ALA A 127 -15.51 9.11 -10.62
C ALA A 127 -16.35 8.13 -11.45
N GLU A 128 -17.23 8.65 -12.30
CA GLU A 128 -18.03 7.82 -13.21
C GLU A 128 -17.16 7.13 -14.26
N LEU A 129 -16.18 7.85 -14.83
CA LEU A 129 -15.23 7.27 -15.77
C LEU A 129 -14.36 6.21 -15.10
N VAL A 130 -13.88 6.47 -13.88
CA VAL A 130 -13.06 5.51 -13.11
C VAL A 130 -13.86 4.23 -12.85
N ASN A 131 -15.11 4.34 -12.40
CA ASN A 131 -15.98 3.19 -12.14
C ASN A 131 -16.28 2.40 -13.42
N GLN A 132 -16.49 3.08 -14.55
CA GLN A 132 -16.65 2.41 -15.84
C GLN A 132 -15.39 1.65 -16.25
N VAL A 133 -14.21 2.26 -16.12
CA VAL A 133 -12.93 1.61 -16.43
C VAL A 133 -12.69 0.42 -15.50
N GLU A 134 -12.97 0.56 -14.21
CA GLU A 134 -12.83 -0.53 -13.21
C GLU A 134 -13.71 -1.72 -13.59
N LYS A 135 -15.01 -1.49 -13.84
CA LYS A 135 -15.94 -2.54 -14.29
C LYS A 135 -15.48 -3.20 -15.59
N HIS A 136 -14.94 -2.43 -16.52
CA HIS A 136 -14.42 -2.92 -17.79
C HIS A 136 -13.18 -3.81 -17.58
N LEU A 137 -12.26 -3.39 -16.72
CA LEU A 137 -11.07 -4.18 -16.35
C LEU A 137 -11.45 -5.48 -15.65
N ILE A 138 -12.39 -5.42 -14.70
CA ILE A 138 -12.92 -6.60 -14.01
C ILE A 138 -13.53 -7.57 -15.04
N SER A 139 -14.32 -7.06 -15.99
CA SER A 139 -14.92 -7.89 -17.05
C SER A 139 -13.86 -8.54 -17.96
N ILE A 140 -12.82 -7.80 -18.33
CA ILE A 140 -11.67 -8.33 -19.11
C ILE A 140 -10.92 -9.41 -18.30
N MET A 141 -10.65 -9.16 -17.02
CA MET A 141 -9.96 -10.12 -16.13
C MET A 141 -10.74 -11.42 -15.98
N HIS A 142 -12.07 -11.35 -15.96
CA HIS A 142 -12.95 -12.53 -15.91
C HIS A 142 -13.11 -13.22 -17.29
N GLY A 143 -12.36 -12.82 -18.31
CA GLY A 143 -12.37 -13.44 -19.64
C GLY A 143 -13.61 -13.11 -20.47
N VAL A 144 -14.42 -12.14 -20.05
CA VAL A 144 -15.54 -11.65 -20.84
C VAL A 144 -14.97 -10.69 -21.88
N SER A 145 -14.85 -11.16 -23.13
CA SER A 145 -14.41 -10.33 -24.25
C SER A 145 -15.45 -9.24 -24.51
N ILE A 146 -15.09 -8.00 -24.26
CA ILE A 146 -16.00 -6.86 -24.40
C ILE A 146 -16.06 -6.48 -25.88
N SER A 147 -17.10 -6.97 -26.54
CA SER A 147 -17.38 -6.74 -27.96
C SER A 147 -17.98 -5.35 -28.24
N GLY A 148 -17.50 -4.27 -27.60
CA GLY A 148 -18.12 -2.98 -27.87
C GLY A 148 -17.41 -1.74 -27.38
N PHE A 149 -17.28 -0.80 -28.32
CA PHE A 149 -17.18 0.66 -28.14
C PHE A 149 -15.78 1.27 -27.99
N PHE A 150 -15.01 1.26 -29.08
CA PHE A 150 -14.14 2.39 -29.43
C PHE A 150 -14.97 3.45 -30.17
N HIS A 151 -15.13 4.65 -29.60
CA HIS A 151 -15.64 5.80 -30.36
C HIS A 151 -14.73 7.02 -30.16
N GLY A 152 -14.24 7.57 -31.28
CA GLY A 152 -13.63 8.90 -31.37
C GLY A 152 -14.68 9.94 -31.77
N VAL A 153 -14.54 11.16 -31.25
CA VAL A 153 -15.55 12.26 -31.24
C VAL A 153 -15.97 12.79 -32.63
N ARG A 154 -15.58 12.18 -33.76
CA ARG A 154 -15.94 12.66 -35.12
C ARG A 154 -16.13 11.59 -36.20
N SER A 155 -16.51 10.35 -35.89
CA SER A 155 -16.75 9.33 -36.94
C SER A 155 -18.08 8.59 -36.79
N LEU A 156 -18.95 8.73 -37.80
CA LEU A 156 -20.26 8.09 -37.95
C LEU A 156 -20.18 6.82 -38.82
N SER A 157 -19.11 6.04 -38.71
CA SER A 157 -18.91 4.82 -39.47
C SER A 157 -19.27 3.62 -38.60
N PHE A 158 -20.55 3.24 -38.62
CA PHE A 158 -20.96 1.91 -38.16
C PHE A 158 -20.44 0.88 -39.17
N GLY A 159 -19.55 -0.01 -38.73
CA GLY A 159 -19.03 -1.07 -39.57
C GLY A 159 -17.88 -1.80 -38.89
N VAL A 160 -18.20 -2.70 -37.96
CA VAL A 160 -17.33 -3.85 -37.75
C VAL A 160 -17.58 -4.75 -38.97
N ASP A 161 -16.56 -4.88 -39.82
CA ASP A 161 -16.59 -5.77 -40.97
C ASP A 161 -16.96 -7.19 -40.52
N LEU A 162 -18.17 -7.64 -40.91
CA LEU A 162 -18.65 -9.00 -40.65
C LEU A 162 -17.87 -10.07 -41.44
N GLN A 163 -16.92 -9.68 -42.30
CA GLN A 163 -16.07 -10.62 -43.05
C GLN A 163 -14.85 -11.13 -42.27
N GLU A 164 -14.50 -10.55 -41.12
CA GLU A 164 -13.30 -10.93 -40.35
C GLU A 164 -13.58 -11.64 -39.01
N ILE A 165 -14.78 -12.21 -38.82
CA ILE A 165 -15.10 -12.95 -37.59
C ILE A 165 -15.36 -14.42 -37.91
N ARG A 166 -14.28 -15.25 -37.81
CA ARG A 166 -14.25 -16.60 -37.16
C ARG A 166 -13.17 -17.58 -37.61
N LEU A 167 -12.28 -17.25 -38.55
CA LEU A 167 -11.27 -18.23 -38.96
C LEU A 167 -10.15 -18.43 -37.93
N MET A 168 -9.70 -17.37 -37.26
CA MET A 168 -8.48 -17.40 -36.46
C MET A 168 -8.58 -18.25 -35.17
N GLY A 169 -9.76 -18.32 -34.55
CA GLY A 169 -9.99 -19.15 -33.36
C GLY A 169 -10.05 -20.65 -33.65
N VAL A 170 -10.62 -21.05 -34.79
CA VAL A 170 -10.60 -22.46 -35.24
C VAL A 170 -9.18 -22.83 -35.67
N LEU A 171 -8.48 -21.93 -36.37
CA LEU A 171 -7.12 -22.16 -36.80
C LEU A 171 -6.15 -22.30 -35.62
N GLN A 172 -6.30 -21.47 -34.57
CA GLN A 172 -5.51 -21.62 -33.33
C GLN A 172 -5.76 -22.96 -32.64
N ARG A 173 -7.01 -23.44 -32.57
CA ARG A 173 -7.33 -24.75 -31.96
C ARG A 173 -6.72 -25.91 -32.75
N ILE A 174 -6.74 -25.83 -34.08
CA ILE A 174 -6.09 -26.81 -34.96
C ILE A 174 -4.57 -26.74 -34.78
N ALA A 175 -3.97 -25.55 -34.73
CA ALA A 175 -2.54 -25.37 -34.53
C ALA A 175 -2.04 -25.93 -33.18
N ILE A 176 -2.80 -25.72 -32.10
CA ILE A 176 -2.49 -26.29 -30.78
C ILE A 176 -2.60 -27.82 -30.80
N ALA A 177 -3.61 -28.38 -31.47
CA ALA A 177 -3.75 -29.82 -31.61
C ALA A 177 -2.54 -30.45 -32.31
N TYR A 178 -2.08 -29.87 -33.43
CA TYR A 178 -0.88 -30.33 -34.13
C TYR A 178 0.40 -30.18 -33.30
N LEU A 179 0.55 -29.08 -32.55
CA LEU A 179 1.70 -28.87 -31.66
C LEU A 179 1.76 -29.94 -30.55
N LEU A 180 0.63 -30.27 -29.93
CA LEU A 180 0.55 -31.32 -28.91
C LEU A 180 0.82 -32.70 -29.48
N THR A 181 0.33 -33.00 -30.69
CA THR A 181 0.64 -34.27 -31.37
C THR A 181 2.14 -34.39 -31.67
N ALA A 182 2.78 -33.32 -32.15
CA ALA A 182 4.22 -33.30 -32.42
C ALA A 182 5.06 -33.47 -31.14
N LEU A 183 4.70 -32.76 -30.05
CA LEU A 183 5.38 -32.91 -28.77
C LEU A 183 5.19 -34.30 -28.17
N ARG A 184 4.00 -34.89 -28.30
CA ARG A 184 3.75 -36.27 -27.85
C ARG A 184 4.57 -37.29 -28.64
N GLU A 185 4.71 -37.10 -29.96
CA GLU A 185 5.51 -37.98 -30.80
C GLU A 185 7.00 -37.89 -30.47
N ILE A 186 7.54 -36.68 -30.24
CA ILE A 186 8.93 -36.46 -29.83
C ILE A 186 9.20 -37.06 -28.44
N TRP A 187 8.30 -36.84 -27.48
CA TRP A 187 8.50 -37.29 -26.11
C TRP A 187 8.31 -38.81 -25.95
N ILE A 188 7.43 -39.44 -26.75
CA ILE A 188 7.24 -40.90 -26.75
C ILE A 188 8.30 -41.64 -27.59
N ARG A 189 8.92 -40.99 -28.58
CA ARG A 189 10.10 -41.55 -29.31
C ARG A 189 11.43 -41.38 -28.57
N GLY A 190 11.46 -40.68 -27.44
CA GLY A 190 12.67 -40.42 -26.67
C GLY A 190 13.28 -41.62 -25.94
N ASP A 191 12.70 -42.81 -26.05
CA ASP A 191 13.23 -44.05 -25.44
C ASP A 191 13.87 -44.99 -26.47
N VAL A 192 14.42 -44.43 -27.55
CA VAL A 192 15.38 -45.13 -28.40
C VAL A 192 16.69 -44.39 -28.28
N ASP A 193 17.63 -45.02 -27.59
CA ASP A 193 19.02 -44.59 -27.45
C ASP A 193 19.65 -44.56 -28.86
N VAL A 194 19.64 -43.39 -29.53
CA VAL A 194 20.22 -43.25 -30.86
C VAL A 194 21.65 -42.72 -30.73
N ASP A 195 22.55 -43.68 -30.66
CA ASP A 195 24.00 -43.50 -30.70
C ASP A 195 24.42 -43.01 -32.11
N TYR A 196 24.64 -41.71 -32.30
CA TYR A 196 25.33 -41.16 -33.48
C TYR A 196 26.32 -40.06 -33.10
N GLY A 197 27.30 -40.45 -32.29
CA GLY A 197 28.66 -39.96 -32.50
C GLY A 197 29.25 -40.61 -33.77
N TYR A 198 30.05 -39.84 -34.52
CA TYR A 198 31.03 -40.27 -35.53
C TYR A 198 30.74 -40.26 -37.03
N ASP A 199 29.53 -40.04 -37.56
CA ASP A 199 29.33 -40.19 -39.02
C ASP A 199 29.33 -38.89 -39.87
N LEU A 200 29.54 -37.72 -39.25
CA LEU A 200 29.59 -36.45 -40.00
C LEU A 200 31.00 -36.01 -40.44
N PHE A 201 32.07 -36.65 -39.95
CA PHE A 201 33.46 -36.19 -40.20
C PHE A 201 34.17 -36.91 -41.37
N LYS A 202 33.55 -37.89 -42.03
CA LYS A 202 34.20 -38.65 -43.12
C LYS A 202 33.90 -38.16 -44.54
N ARG A 203 33.10 -37.11 -44.73
CA ARG A 203 32.64 -36.70 -46.08
C ARG A 203 33.27 -35.46 -46.70
N TYR A 204 34.29 -34.86 -46.09
CA TYR A 204 35.04 -33.74 -46.68
C TYR A 204 36.55 -33.91 -46.58
N ARG A 205 37.07 -35.01 -47.16
CA ARG A 205 38.49 -35.12 -47.46
C ARG A 205 38.71 -35.99 -48.70
N TYR A 206 38.59 -35.38 -49.86
CA TYR A 206 39.49 -35.52 -51.02
C TYR A 206 39.23 -34.35 -51.97
#